data_AF-A0A3C0V420-F1
#
_entry.id   AF-A0A3C0V420-F1
#
_cell.length_a   1.000
_cell.length_b   1.000
_cell.length_c   1.000
_cell.angle_alpha   90.00
_cell.angle_beta   90.00
_cell.angle_gamma   90.00
#
_symmetry.space_group_name_H-M   'P 1'
#
loop_
_entity.id
_entity.type
_entity.pdbx_description
1 polymer ?
#
loop_
_entity_poly.entity_id
_entity_poly.type
_entity_poly.pdbx_seq_one_letter_code
_entity_poly.pdbx_strand_id
1 'polypeptide(L)'
;MKKLKVTLLLIGVTMLFAAAANDAFAQKQVKDESLRRGEIRATLNPSLFNDPLIDPRIKKAYQVAKEIPWVLDSIYCYCMCEESPTFRHKSLLSCYVDNHAAM
;
A
#
# COMPACT_ATOMS: atom_id res chain seq x y z
N MET A 1 40.49 23.94 37.53
CA MET A 1 40.67 23.57 36.10
C MET A 1 40.00 22.25 35.69
N LYS A 2 40.09 21.16 36.49
CA LYS A 2 39.46 19.86 36.15
C LYS A 2 37.92 19.93 36.04
N LYS A 3 37.24 20.61 36.98
CA LYS A 3 35.78 20.77 36.96
C LYS A 3 35.30 21.57 35.74
N LEU A 4 35.99 22.63 35.35
CA LEU A 4 35.67 23.45 34.17
C LEU A 4 35.78 22.66 32.86
N LYS A 5 36.80 21.79 32.72
CA LYS A 5 36.95 20.90 31.56
C LYS A 5 35.84 19.86 31.46
N VAL A 6 35.40 19.30 32.59
CA VAL A 6 34.28 18.34 32.63
C VAL A 6 32.96 19.03 32.27
N THR A 7 32.74 20.25 32.77
CA THR A 7 31.54 21.03 32.42
C THR A 7 31.51 21.39 30.93
N LEU A 8 32.63 21.81 30.35
CA LEU A 8 32.72 22.09 28.91
C LEU A 8 32.49 20.84 28.04
N LEU A 9 32.99 19.68 28.48
CA LEU A 9 32.78 18.42 27.77
C LEU A 9 31.31 17.98 27.82
N LEU A 10 30.65 18.11 28.97
CA LEU A 10 29.22 17.82 29.10
C LEU A 10 28.36 18.74 28.22
N ILE A 11 28.67 20.04 28.19
CA ILE A 11 27.97 21.00 27.33
C ILE A 11 28.16 20.64 25.85
N GLY A 12 29.39 20.35 25.44
CA GLY A 12 29.69 19.94 24.06
C GLY A 12 28.94 18.67 23.65
N VAL A 13 28.88 17.67 24.53
CA VAL A 13 28.12 16.42 24.28
C VAL A 13 26.62 16.70 24.19
N THR A 14 26.06 17.53 25.08
CA THR A 14 24.63 17.89 25.01
C THR A 14 24.26 18.65 23.74
N MET A 15 25.12 19.56 23.26
CA MET A 15 24.89 20.28 22.00
C MET A 15 24.95 19.35 20.78
N LEU A 16 25.85 18.36 20.77
CA LEU A 16 25.95 17.36 19.70
C LEU A 16 24.69 16.47 19.62
N PHE A 17 24.15 16.05 20.76
CA PHE A 17 22.89 15.29 20.80
C PHE A 17 21.68 16.12 20.35
N ALA A 18 21.62 17.41 20.72
CA ALA A 18 20.54 18.30 20.29
C ALA A 18 20.55 18.54 18.77
N ALA A 19 21.73 18.69 18.15
CA ALA A 19 21.86 18.85 16.70
C ALA A 19 21.38 17.60 15.94
N ALA A 20 21.78 16.40 16.38
CA ALA A 20 21.40 15.14 15.73
C ALA A 20 19.89 14.83 15.84
N ALA A 21 19.21 15.29 16.89
CA ALA A 21 17.77 15.12 17.03
C ALA A 21 16.99 15.95 16.00
N ASN A 22 17.42 17.18 15.70
CA ASN A 22 16.70 18.08 14.78
C ASN A 22 16.57 17.50 13.36
N ASP A 23 17.60 16.84 12.85
CA ASP A 23 17.57 16.23 11.51
C ASP A 23 16.64 15.00 11.45
N ALA A 24 16.56 14.22 12.53
CA ALA A 24 15.70 13.04 12.60
C ALA A 24 14.19 13.39 12.67
N PHE A 25 13.85 14.56 13.24
CA PHE A 25 12.46 15.04 13.33
C PHE A 25 12.02 15.91 12.13
N ALA A 26 12.95 16.40 11.31
CA ALA A 26 12.66 17.27 10.17
C ALA A 26 12.14 16.52 8.93
N GLN A 27 12.11 15.19 8.93
CA GLN A 27 11.57 14.42 7.80
C GLN A 27 10.04 14.52 7.77
N LYS A 28 9.55 15.60 7.15
CA LYS A 28 8.13 15.83 6.83
C LYS A 28 7.62 14.61 6.04
N GLN A 29 6.80 13.77 6.66
CA GLN A 29 6.19 12.64 5.97
C GLN A 29 5.39 13.16 4.78
N VAL A 30 5.80 12.76 3.57
CA VAL A 30 5.03 13.03 2.36
C VAL A 30 3.78 12.16 2.46
N LYS A 31 2.64 12.80 2.71
CA LYS A 31 1.35 12.12 2.71
C LYS A 31 1.07 11.63 1.30
N ASP A 32 0.80 10.34 1.15
CA ASP A 32 0.31 9.80 -0.11
C ASP A 32 -1.08 10.39 -0.39
N GLU A 33 -1.18 11.20 -1.44
CA GLU A 33 -2.44 11.80 -1.90
C GLU A 33 -3.20 10.90 -2.89
N SER A 34 -2.67 9.71 -3.20
CA SER A 34 -3.33 8.78 -4.09
C SER A 34 -4.60 8.21 -3.44
N LEU A 35 -5.59 7.91 -4.30
CA LEU A 35 -6.81 7.22 -3.88
C LEU A 35 -6.60 5.72 -3.65
N ARG A 36 -5.37 5.24 -3.80
CA ARG A 36 -5.03 3.81 -3.75
C ARG A 36 -5.29 3.27 -2.35
N ARG A 37 -5.91 2.11 -2.29
CA ARG A 37 -6.29 1.44 -1.05
C ARG A 37 -5.28 0.35 -0.66
N GLY A 38 -4.21 0.17 -1.43
CA GLY A 38 -3.00 -0.53 -1.02
C GLY A 38 -3.01 -2.04 -1.29
N GLU A 39 -3.79 -2.54 -2.26
CA GLU A 39 -3.60 -3.89 -2.79
C GLU A 39 -2.31 -3.97 -3.62
N ILE A 40 -1.48 -4.93 -3.26
CA ILE A 40 -0.13 -5.13 -3.83
C ILE A 40 0.02 -6.51 -4.48
N ARG A 41 -0.93 -7.42 -4.25
CA ARG A 41 -0.91 -8.75 -4.86
C ARG A 41 -1.18 -8.66 -6.36
N ALA A 42 -0.56 -9.56 -7.11
CA ALA A 42 -0.86 -9.70 -8.53
C ALA A 42 -2.29 -10.23 -8.74
N THR A 43 -2.93 -9.79 -9.82
CA THR A 43 -4.21 -10.34 -10.25
C THR A 43 -4.03 -11.78 -10.75
N LEU A 44 -5.12 -12.57 -10.76
CA LEU A 44 -5.12 -13.88 -11.41
C LEU A 44 -4.74 -13.77 -12.89
N ASN A 45 -4.11 -14.82 -13.40
CA ASN A 45 -3.76 -14.93 -14.81
C ASN A 45 -5.05 -15.07 -15.64
N PRO A 46 -5.32 -14.17 -16.62
CA PRO A 46 -6.51 -14.25 -17.46
C PRO A 46 -6.64 -15.56 -18.25
N SER A 47 -5.52 -16.25 -18.49
CA SER A 47 -5.48 -17.55 -19.18
C SER A 47 -6.18 -18.68 -18.42
N LEU A 48 -6.52 -18.47 -17.14
CA LEU A 48 -7.33 -19.41 -16.36
C LEU A 48 -8.79 -19.46 -16.85
N PHE A 49 -9.26 -18.44 -17.57
CA PHE A 49 -10.64 -18.32 -18.05
C PHE A 49 -10.75 -18.60 -19.56
N ASN A 50 -10.08 -19.65 -20.03
CA ASN A 50 -10.09 -20.07 -21.44
C ASN A 50 -11.18 -21.11 -21.77
N ASP A 51 -11.89 -21.63 -20.76
CA ASP A 51 -12.94 -22.61 -20.96
C ASP A 51 -14.07 -22.01 -21.84
N PRO A 52 -14.46 -22.67 -22.96
CA PRO A 52 -15.55 -22.20 -23.82
C PRO A 52 -16.90 -22.04 -23.12
N LEU A 53 -17.10 -22.67 -21.95
CA LEU A 53 -18.31 -22.57 -21.14
C LEU A 53 -18.31 -21.33 -20.23
N ILE A 54 -17.17 -20.64 -20.07
CA ILE A 54 -17.05 -19.42 -19.26
C ILE A 54 -17.35 -18.19 -20.13
N ASP A 55 -18.02 -17.18 -19.55
CA ASP A 55 -18.26 -15.91 -20.22
C ASP A 55 -16.92 -15.25 -20.63
N PRO A 56 -16.68 -14.98 -21.93
CA PRO A 56 -15.43 -14.39 -22.41
C PRO A 56 -15.13 -13.00 -21.82
N ARG A 57 -16.16 -12.31 -21.30
CA ARG A 57 -15.99 -11.04 -20.59
C ARG A 57 -15.20 -11.19 -19.30
N ILE A 58 -15.24 -12.34 -18.63
CA ILE A 58 -14.46 -12.61 -17.42
C ILE A 58 -12.97 -12.54 -17.76
N LYS A 59 -12.50 -13.30 -18.75
CA LYS A 59 -11.10 -13.23 -19.21
C LYS A 59 -10.69 -11.79 -19.53
N LYS A 60 -11.54 -11.04 -20.24
CA LYS A 60 -11.25 -9.64 -20.58
C LYS A 60 -11.18 -8.75 -19.33
N ALA A 61 -12.02 -8.96 -18.33
CA ALA A 61 -11.99 -8.21 -17.07
C ALA A 61 -10.68 -8.44 -16.30
N TYR A 62 -10.24 -9.70 -16.16
CA TYR A 62 -8.94 -10.01 -15.53
C TYR A 62 -7.76 -9.48 -16.33
N GLN A 63 -7.85 -9.45 -17.66
CA GLN A 63 -6.83 -8.84 -18.52
C GLN A 63 -6.72 -7.33 -18.24
N VAL A 64 -7.84 -6.62 -18.14
CA VAL A 64 -7.86 -5.19 -17.81
C VAL A 64 -7.34 -4.96 -16.39
N ALA A 65 -7.75 -5.77 -15.42
CA ALA A 65 -7.26 -5.66 -14.04
C ALA A 65 -5.73 -5.79 -13.94
N LYS A 66 -5.14 -6.66 -14.77
CA LYS A 66 -3.69 -6.82 -14.90
C LYS A 66 -3.01 -5.60 -15.56
N GLU A 67 -3.68 -4.97 -16.52
CA GLU A 67 -3.16 -3.83 -17.29
C GLU A 67 -3.21 -2.50 -16.51
N ILE A 68 -4.25 -2.29 -15.69
CA ILE A 68 -4.47 -1.04 -14.94
C ILE A 68 -4.70 -1.25 -13.43
N PRO A 69 -3.83 -2.00 -12.72
CA PRO A 69 -4.08 -2.37 -11.32
C PRO A 69 -4.23 -1.16 -10.39
N TRP A 70 -3.50 -0.07 -10.65
CA TRP A 70 -3.58 1.14 -9.84
C TRP A 70 -4.96 1.80 -9.89
N VAL A 71 -5.66 1.73 -11.03
CA VAL A 71 -7.01 2.30 -11.15
C VAL A 71 -7.99 1.49 -10.31
N LEU A 72 -7.93 0.16 -10.40
CA LEU A 72 -8.81 -0.71 -9.62
C LEU A 72 -8.48 -0.64 -8.12
N ASP A 73 -7.23 -0.42 -7.76
CA ASP A 73 -6.85 -0.22 -6.36
C ASP A 73 -7.31 1.12 -5.80
N SER A 74 -7.64 2.08 -6.66
CA SER A 74 -8.25 3.36 -6.28
C SER A 74 -9.78 3.31 -6.18
N ILE A 75 -10.40 2.17 -6.49
CA ILE A 75 -11.86 2.03 -6.53
C ILE A 75 -12.32 1.14 -5.37
N TYR A 76 -13.35 1.60 -4.67
CA TYR A 76 -14.05 0.78 -3.70
C TYR A 76 -14.94 -0.24 -4.41
N CYS A 77 -14.96 -1.48 -3.93
CA CYS A 77 -15.68 -2.57 -4.59
C CYS A 77 -17.20 -2.43 -4.42
N TYR A 78 -17.95 -2.54 -5.52
CA TYR A 78 -19.43 -2.45 -5.51
C TYR A 78 -20.07 -3.47 -4.55
N CYS A 79 -19.45 -4.65 -4.40
CA CYS A 79 -19.95 -5.73 -3.56
C CYS A 79 -19.79 -5.48 -2.05
N MET A 80 -19.15 -4.37 -1.64
CA MET A 80 -18.86 -4.08 -0.22
C MET A 80 -18.07 -5.21 0.45
N CYS A 81 -17.07 -5.72 -0.27
CA CYS A 81 -16.27 -6.86 0.19
C CYS A 81 -15.36 -6.51 1.37
N GLU A 82 -15.07 -5.23 1.60
CA GLU A 82 -14.23 -4.79 2.72
C GLU A 82 -14.94 -5.04 4.05
N GLU A 83 -16.25 -4.84 4.07
CA GLU A 83 -17.16 -5.05 5.20
C GLU A 83 -17.55 -6.52 5.34
N SER A 84 -17.44 -7.30 4.26
CA SER A 84 -17.75 -8.73 4.29
C SER A 84 -16.77 -9.49 5.19
N PRO A 85 -17.26 -10.24 6.20
CA PRO A 85 -16.38 -11.04 7.07
C PRO A 85 -15.69 -12.19 6.33
N THR A 86 -16.23 -12.62 5.19
CA THR A 86 -15.72 -13.76 4.41
C THR A 86 -14.60 -13.34 3.44
N PHE A 87 -14.75 -12.21 2.75
CA PHE A 87 -13.82 -11.81 1.69
C PHE A 87 -12.76 -10.81 2.15
N ARG A 88 -13.18 -9.74 2.84
CA ARG A 88 -12.30 -8.67 3.36
C ARG A 88 -11.38 -8.06 2.28
N HIS A 89 -11.90 -7.92 1.06
CA HIS A 89 -11.18 -7.28 -0.05
C HIS A 89 -11.19 -5.75 0.13
N LYS A 90 -10.01 -5.15 0.19
CA LYS A 90 -9.83 -3.72 0.52
C LYS A 90 -10.03 -2.77 -0.67
N SER A 91 -10.03 -3.26 -1.89
CA SER A 91 -10.28 -2.48 -3.12
C SER A 91 -10.92 -3.34 -4.20
N LEU A 92 -11.36 -2.73 -5.29
CA LEU A 92 -11.81 -3.47 -6.45
C LEU A 92 -10.69 -4.36 -7.00
N LEU A 93 -9.42 -3.94 -6.93
CA LEU A 93 -8.28 -4.78 -7.34
C LEU A 93 -8.23 -6.09 -6.56
N SER A 94 -8.52 -6.07 -5.26
CA SER A 94 -8.53 -7.27 -4.43
C SER A 94 -9.50 -8.34 -4.91
N CYS A 95 -10.58 -7.99 -5.62
CA CYS A 95 -11.49 -8.99 -6.19
C CYS A 95 -10.91 -9.74 -7.40
N TYR A 96 -9.84 -9.21 -8.01
CA TYR A 96 -9.17 -9.80 -9.16
C TYR A 96 -7.89 -10.56 -8.78
N VAL A 97 -7.47 -10.55 -7.51
CA VAL A 97 -6.31 -11.35 -7.03
C VAL A 97 -6.68 -12.81 -6.78
N ASP A 98 -7.97 -13.08 -6.63
CA ASP A 98 -8.60 -14.40 -6.59
C ASP A 98 -9.74 -14.43 -7.62
N ASN A 99 -10.57 -15.46 -7.61
CA ASN A 99 -11.60 -15.68 -8.61
C ASN A 99 -12.94 -14.96 -8.30
N HIS A 100 -12.99 -14.10 -7.28
CA HIS A 100 -14.26 -13.51 -6.84
C HIS A 100 -14.90 -12.62 -7.92
N ALA A 101 -14.12 -11.85 -8.69
CA ALA A 101 -14.65 -11.08 -9.82
C ALA A 101 -15.20 -11.93 -10.98
N ALA A 102 -15.10 -13.26 -10.91
CA ALA A 102 -15.65 -14.21 -11.88
C ALA A 102 -16.94 -14.91 -11.39
N MET A 103 -17.44 -14.57 -10.20
CA MET A 103 -18.62 -15.17 -9.58
C MET A 103 -19.90 -14.36 -9.84
#